data_AF-A0A970LQF7-F1
#
_entry.id   AF-A0A970LQF7-F1
#
_cell.length_a   1.000
_cell.length_b   1.000
_cell.length_c   1.000
_cell.angle_alpha   90.00
_cell.angle_beta   90.00
_cell.angle_gamma   90.00
#
_symmetry.space_group_name_H-M   'P 1'
#
loop_
_entity.id
_entity.type
_entity.pdbx_description
1 polymer ?
#
loop_
_entity_poly.entity_id
_entity_poly.type
_entity_poly.pdbx_seq_one_letter_code
_entity_poly.pdbx_strand_id
1 'polypeptide(L)'
;MLQNSLITGNLYITDAVTEGAVSLINVEVAGEAVISGAGVNSVLMQDSLLQQLTITRQDSPVRVICQGETEVSAALLQGPAVLVEDELAEEAAGFAVVAVETPAEVMLSGSFTTVHLSEAQARLHLAAGIIDKILVAASGCQVNAAADAAVTALETTAPLTLVGQGGWQEVVLAAAGPHQLAGIFEKISILAQDTEVTLSSGSVAKLVVAQDAADVSLNLQKNCQVGQLELNGKTKVTGSGIIAQANINCAGVVIATEKSPGKAVLSKGVTALVCGTELPKKEEPVKTAAERPKTPSKPSTSKPKPKPQPEPKPTHKPTDVKRYVIGDKVLVPGELTVTVELYAADPSGYTVEVGGVKLKYNAQYKFFFGSVEENAARRGQVNVY
;
A
#
# COMPACT_ATOMS: atom_id res chain seq x y z
N MET A 1 23.57 -29.51 -18.13
CA MET A 1 23.02 -30.10 -16.89
C MET A 1 24.16 -30.51 -15.99
N LEU A 2 24.06 -30.18 -14.71
CA LEU A 2 24.91 -30.61 -13.61
C LEU A 2 23.97 -31.09 -12.49
N GLN A 3 24.33 -32.14 -11.76
CA GLN A 3 23.43 -32.76 -10.79
C GLN A 3 24.16 -33.46 -9.65
N ASN A 4 23.50 -33.62 -8.50
CA ASN A 4 23.95 -34.38 -7.32
C ASN A 4 25.41 -34.03 -6.93
N SER A 5 25.72 -32.74 -6.81
CA SER A 5 27.10 -32.22 -6.74
C SER A 5 27.27 -31.09 -5.73
N LEU A 6 28.26 -31.22 -4.84
CA LEU A 6 28.76 -30.13 -4.00
C LEU A 6 29.94 -29.44 -4.68
N ILE A 7 29.81 -28.12 -4.92
CA ILE A 7 30.88 -27.26 -5.40
C ILE A 7 31.38 -26.40 -4.22
N THR A 8 32.55 -26.75 -3.70
CA THR A 8 33.22 -26.06 -2.57
C THR A 8 33.92 -24.76 -2.97
N GLY A 9 33.43 -24.07 -3.99
CA GLY A 9 34.05 -22.92 -4.63
C GLY A 9 33.11 -22.30 -5.67
N ASN A 10 33.65 -21.53 -6.61
CA ASN A 10 32.82 -20.79 -7.56
C ASN A 10 32.40 -21.65 -8.77
N LEU A 11 31.18 -21.42 -9.26
CA LEU A 11 30.61 -22.00 -10.48
C LEU A 11 30.51 -20.91 -11.55
N TYR A 12 31.01 -21.16 -12.77
CA TYR A 12 30.98 -20.18 -13.87
C TYR A 12 30.17 -20.68 -15.06
N ILE A 13 29.04 -20.01 -15.34
CA ILE A 13 28.19 -20.22 -16.52
C ILE A 13 28.53 -19.11 -17.52
N THR A 14 29.60 -19.35 -18.30
CA THR A 14 30.21 -18.34 -19.17
C THR A 14 29.52 -18.19 -20.53
N ASP A 15 29.87 -17.12 -21.23
CA ASP A 15 29.44 -16.75 -22.60
C ASP A 15 29.52 -17.89 -23.62
N ALA A 16 30.39 -18.88 -23.38
CA ALA A 16 30.52 -20.09 -24.20
C ALA A 16 29.24 -20.96 -24.24
N VAL A 17 28.32 -20.78 -23.28
CA VAL A 17 26.97 -21.37 -23.30
C VAL A 17 26.08 -20.71 -24.36
N THR A 18 26.36 -19.45 -24.74
CA THR A 18 25.55 -18.61 -25.63
C THR A 18 24.09 -18.54 -25.15
N GLU A 19 23.10 -18.75 -26.01
CA GLU A 19 21.68 -18.81 -25.65
C GLU A 19 21.23 -20.22 -25.18
N GLY A 20 22.18 -21.14 -24.95
CA GLY A 20 21.93 -22.52 -24.53
C GLY A 20 21.41 -22.64 -23.08
N ALA A 21 20.84 -23.81 -22.76
CA ALA A 21 20.23 -24.08 -21.46
C ALA A 21 21.16 -24.82 -20.48
N VAL A 22 21.04 -24.50 -19.20
CA VAL A 22 21.77 -25.08 -18.08
C VAL A 22 20.78 -25.46 -16.98
N SER A 23 20.86 -26.70 -16.50
CA SER A 23 20.06 -27.18 -15.37
C SER A 23 21.00 -27.57 -14.23
N LEU A 24 20.75 -27.08 -13.03
CA LEU A 24 21.34 -27.48 -11.76
C LEU A 24 20.27 -28.24 -10.99
N ILE A 25 20.50 -29.51 -10.64
CA ILE A 25 19.51 -30.40 -10.01
C ILE A 25 20.15 -31.11 -8.82
N ASN A 26 19.73 -30.82 -7.58
CA ASN A 26 20.44 -31.26 -6.37
C ASN A 26 21.93 -30.83 -6.41
N VAL A 27 22.18 -29.53 -6.52
CA VAL A 27 23.52 -28.93 -6.57
C VAL A 27 23.67 -27.93 -5.43
N GLU A 28 24.75 -28.06 -4.66
CA GLU A 28 25.14 -27.08 -3.64
C GLU A 28 26.34 -26.28 -4.17
N VAL A 29 26.26 -24.96 -4.14
CA VAL A 29 27.37 -24.04 -4.45
C VAL A 29 27.69 -23.23 -3.21
N ALA A 30 28.79 -23.60 -2.54
CA ALA A 30 29.26 -22.96 -1.32
C ALA A 30 30.09 -21.69 -1.57
N GLY A 31 30.50 -21.46 -2.83
CA GLY A 31 31.06 -20.19 -3.31
C GLY A 31 30.03 -19.40 -4.12
N GLU A 32 30.52 -18.58 -5.06
CA GLU A 32 29.69 -17.77 -5.95
C GLU A 32 29.37 -18.49 -7.26
N ALA A 33 28.10 -18.49 -7.67
CA ALA A 33 27.69 -18.87 -9.02
C ALA A 33 27.60 -17.61 -9.92
N VAL A 34 28.50 -17.48 -10.89
CA VAL A 34 28.53 -16.33 -11.83
C VAL A 34 27.98 -16.74 -13.19
N ILE A 35 27.00 -15.98 -13.71
CA ILE A 35 26.33 -16.22 -14.98
C ILE A 35 26.53 -15.02 -15.92
N SER A 36 27.34 -15.22 -16.96
CA SER A 36 27.64 -14.22 -18.01
C SER A 36 27.17 -14.67 -19.41
N GLY A 37 27.03 -15.98 -19.62
CA GLY A 37 26.28 -16.54 -20.76
C GLY A 37 24.86 -16.91 -20.38
N ALA A 38 24.28 -17.83 -21.16
CA ALA A 38 22.92 -18.36 -21.01
C ALA A 38 21.82 -17.35 -21.43
N GLY A 39 20.82 -17.84 -22.17
CA GLY A 39 19.79 -17.02 -22.84
C GLY A 39 18.47 -16.83 -22.08
N VAL A 40 17.46 -16.31 -22.79
CA VAL A 40 16.11 -16.03 -22.23
C VAL A 40 15.29 -17.26 -21.79
N ASN A 41 15.78 -18.47 -22.04
CA ASN A 41 15.13 -19.75 -21.73
C ASN A 41 16.01 -20.70 -20.90
N SER A 42 17.07 -20.20 -20.27
CA SER A 42 18.27 -21.01 -20.10
C SER A 42 18.48 -21.69 -18.76
N VAL A 43 18.41 -20.98 -17.63
CA VAL A 43 18.89 -21.50 -16.34
C VAL A 43 17.72 -22.05 -15.53
N LEU A 44 17.79 -23.34 -15.20
CA LEU A 44 16.92 -24.01 -14.24
C LEU A 44 17.75 -24.41 -13.02
N MET A 45 17.24 -24.10 -11.84
CA MET A 45 17.73 -24.56 -10.55
C MET A 45 16.58 -25.34 -9.88
N GLN A 46 16.84 -26.60 -9.55
CA GLN A 46 15.87 -27.48 -8.90
C GLN A 46 16.56 -28.15 -7.71
N ASP A 47 15.89 -28.15 -6.54
CA ASP A 47 16.38 -28.75 -5.29
C ASP A 47 17.83 -28.35 -4.96
N SER A 48 18.23 -27.10 -5.25
CA SER A 48 19.63 -26.65 -5.26
C SER A 48 19.87 -25.47 -4.31
N LEU A 49 21.04 -25.44 -3.66
CA LEU A 49 21.40 -24.42 -2.67
C LEU A 49 22.58 -23.57 -3.15
N LEU A 50 22.36 -22.27 -3.33
CA LEU A 50 23.40 -21.32 -3.75
C LEU A 50 23.53 -20.19 -2.73
N GLN A 51 24.73 -20.04 -2.14
CA GLN A 51 24.99 -18.93 -1.21
C GLN A 51 24.96 -17.57 -1.91
N GLN A 52 25.51 -17.48 -3.14
CA GLN A 52 25.48 -16.28 -3.96
C GLN A 52 25.34 -16.64 -5.45
N LEU A 53 24.45 -15.91 -6.13
CA LEU A 53 24.28 -15.90 -7.57
C LEU A 53 24.55 -14.50 -8.11
N THR A 54 25.43 -14.34 -9.12
CA THR A 54 25.73 -13.05 -9.75
C THR A 54 25.49 -13.14 -11.26
N ILE A 55 24.58 -12.32 -11.80
CA ILE A 55 24.25 -12.26 -13.22
C ILE A 55 24.89 -11.01 -13.85
N THR A 56 25.80 -11.21 -14.81
CA THR A 56 26.62 -10.13 -15.39
C THR A 56 26.43 -9.92 -16.90
N ARG A 57 25.65 -10.77 -17.58
CA ARG A 57 25.34 -10.71 -19.02
C ARG A 57 24.68 -9.37 -19.38
N GLN A 58 25.18 -8.68 -20.42
CA GLN A 58 24.74 -7.31 -20.78
C GLN A 58 23.95 -7.22 -22.09
N ASP A 59 24.13 -8.18 -22.99
CA ASP A 59 23.61 -8.19 -24.36
C ASP A 59 22.22 -8.82 -24.51
N SER A 60 21.82 -9.71 -23.59
CA SER A 60 20.57 -10.46 -23.62
C SER A 60 20.14 -10.82 -22.20
N PRO A 61 18.83 -10.77 -21.83
CA PRO A 61 18.38 -11.13 -20.50
C PRO A 61 18.59 -12.61 -20.18
N VAL A 62 19.25 -12.91 -19.06
CA VAL A 62 19.32 -14.28 -18.51
C VAL A 62 17.99 -14.60 -17.83
N ARG A 63 17.35 -15.72 -18.18
CA ARG A 63 16.27 -16.27 -17.32
C ARG A 63 16.82 -17.33 -16.37
N VAL A 64 16.51 -17.17 -15.09
CA VAL A 64 16.73 -18.17 -14.03
C VAL A 64 15.38 -18.57 -13.45
N ILE A 65 15.14 -19.89 -13.34
CA ILE A 65 13.97 -20.48 -12.67
C ILE A 65 14.45 -21.23 -11.43
N CYS A 66 13.81 -21.02 -10.29
CA CYS A 66 13.97 -21.83 -9.08
C CYS A 66 12.71 -22.70 -8.86
N GLN A 67 12.90 -24.00 -8.64
CA GLN A 67 11.83 -24.99 -8.41
C GLN A 67 12.17 -25.95 -7.25
N GLY A 68 11.17 -26.59 -6.66
CA GLY A 68 11.36 -27.57 -5.58
C GLY A 68 11.98 -26.96 -4.33
N GLU A 69 12.95 -27.65 -3.73
CA GLU A 69 13.67 -27.21 -2.50
C GLU A 69 14.82 -26.21 -2.79
N THR A 70 14.68 -25.37 -3.82
CA THR A 70 15.77 -24.44 -4.23
C THR A 70 15.82 -23.19 -3.34
N GLU A 71 17.03 -22.84 -2.88
CA GLU A 71 17.35 -21.55 -2.24
C GLU A 71 18.56 -20.89 -2.92
N VAL A 72 18.41 -19.59 -3.21
CA VAL A 72 19.46 -18.67 -3.60
C VAL A 72 19.49 -17.54 -2.56
N SER A 73 20.40 -17.63 -1.58
CA SER A 73 20.39 -16.76 -0.41
C SER A 73 20.67 -15.28 -0.75
N ALA A 74 21.44 -15.02 -1.82
CA ALA A 74 21.61 -13.70 -2.42
C ALA A 74 21.75 -13.77 -3.96
N ALA A 75 20.91 -13.04 -4.68
CA ALA A 75 20.95 -12.91 -6.14
C ALA A 75 21.27 -11.47 -6.57
N LEU A 76 22.44 -11.27 -7.15
CA LEU A 76 22.98 -9.99 -7.59
C LEU A 76 22.84 -9.83 -9.12
N LEU A 77 22.12 -8.79 -9.55
CA LEU A 77 21.73 -8.56 -10.94
C LEU A 77 22.42 -7.31 -11.49
N GLN A 78 23.56 -7.50 -12.15
CA GLN A 78 24.37 -6.44 -12.78
C GLN A 78 24.07 -6.26 -14.27
N GLY A 79 23.15 -7.05 -14.83
CA GLY A 79 22.63 -6.93 -16.20
C GLY A 79 21.17 -7.36 -16.29
N PRO A 80 20.53 -7.24 -17.48
CA PRO A 80 19.13 -7.63 -17.68
C PRO A 80 18.87 -9.07 -17.26
N ALA A 81 17.79 -9.30 -16.52
CA ALA A 81 17.49 -10.61 -15.93
C ALA A 81 15.99 -10.85 -15.82
N VAL A 82 15.61 -12.14 -15.83
CA VAL A 82 14.27 -12.62 -15.53
C VAL A 82 14.39 -13.69 -14.44
N LEU A 83 13.93 -13.40 -13.24
CA LEU A 83 13.88 -14.39 -12.16
C LEU A 83 12.45 -14.92 -12.03
N VAL A 84 12.33 -16.25 -11.99
CA VAL A 84 11.06 -16.97 -11.88
C VAL A 84 11.15 -17.95 -10.73
N GLU A 85 10.11 -17.96 -9.89
CA GLU A 85 9.89 -18.99 -8.88
C GLU A 85 8.64 -19.76 -9.29
N ASP A 86 8.79 -21.07 -9.48
CA ASP A 86 7.78 -21.93 -10.10
C ASP A 86 7.83 -23.32 -9.47
N GLU A 87 6.72 -23.82 -8.94
CA GLU A 87 6.66 -25.10 -8.21
C GLU A 87 7.71 -25.23 -7.07
N LEU A 88 7.97 -24.14 -6.32
CA LEU A 88 8.76 -24.18 -5.07
C LEU A 88 8.02 -24.95 -3.96
N ALA A 89 8.79 -25.57 -3.06
CA ALA A 89 8.29 -26.18 -1.83
C ALA A 89 7.88 -25.12 -0.78
N GLU A 90 6.98 -25.47 0.14
CA GLU A 90 6.36 -24.53 1.11
C GLU A 90 7.37 -23.84 2.06
N GLU A 91 8.53 -24.46 2.31
CA GLU A 91 9.61 -23.94 3.15
C GLU A 91 10.82 -23.41 2.32
N ALA A 92 10.75 -23.46 0.98
CA ALA A 92 11.86 -23.06 0.10
C ALA A 92 11.84 -21.54 -0.17
N ALA A 93 12.90 -20.85 0.24
CA ALA A 93 12.97 -19.39 0.19
C ALA A 93 13.17 -18.79 -1.22
N GLY A 94 13.35 -19.60 -2.27
CA GLY A 94 13.51 -19.14 -3.64
C GLY A 94 14.71 -18.20 -3.76
N PHE A 95 14.49 -16.98 -4.24
CA PHE A 95 15.47 -15.89 -4.19
C PHE A 95 15.25 -15.02 -2.94
N ALA A 96 15.90 -15.39 -1.83
CA ALA A 96 15.67 -14.77 -0.52
C ALA A 96 15.97 -13.24 -0.51
N VAL A 97 17.06 -12.83 -1.18
CA VAL A 97 17.42 -11.42 -1.39
C VAL A 97 17.83 -11.19 -2.85
N VAL A 98 17.15 -10.28 -3.54
CA VAL A 98 17.48 -9.85 -4.91
C VAL A 98 18.05 -8.43 -4.89
N ALA A 99 19.29 -8.23 -5.34
CA ALA A 99 19.92 -6.92 -5.48
C ALA A 99 19.99 -6.51 -6.96
N VAL A 100 19.32 -5.42 -7.33
CA VAL A 100 19.37 -4.84 -8.68
C VAL A 100 20.46 -3.77 -8.73
N GLU A 101 21.58 -4.13 -9.35
CA GLU A 101 22.75 -3.28 -9.61
C GLU A 101 22.86 -2.94 -11.12
N THR A 102 21.72 -2.65 -11.76
CA THR A 102 21.68 -2.33 -13.19
C THR A 102 20.53 -1.36 -13.56
N PRO A 103 20.73 -0.43 -14.52
CA PRO A 103 19.65 0.34 -15.15
C PRO A 103 18.95 -0.44 -16.28
N ALA A 104 19.38 -1.68 -16.54
CA ALA A 104 18.65 -2.62 -17.38
C ALA A 104 17.29 -2.99 -16.75
N GLU A 105 16.46 -3.69 -17.51
CA GLU A 105 15.17 -4.15 -17.01
C GLU A 105 15.33 -5.51 -16.33
N VAL A 106 14.87 -5.61 -15.09
CA VAL A 106 14.77 -6.86 -14.34
C VAL A 106 13.30 -7.21 -14.20
N MET A 107 12.91 -8.41 -14.64
CA MET A 107 11.56 -8.94 -14.48
C MET A 107 11.52 -10.03 -13.40
N LEU A 108 10.54 -9.97 -12.51
CA LEU A 108 10.30 -10.91 -11.44
C LEU A 108 8.90 -11.55 -11.57
N SER A 109 8.81 -12.85 -11.29
CA SER A 109 7.56 -13.61 -11.22
C SER A 109 7.67 -14.70 -10.15
N GLY A 110 7.04 -14.52 -8.99
CA GLY A 110 7.34 -15.33 -7.80
C GLY A 110 6.80 -14.71 -6.49
N SER A 111 7.33 -15.15 -5.35
CA SER A 111 6.98 -14.71 -3.98
C SER A 111 8.24 -14.29 -3.22
N PHE A 112 8.85 -13.18 -3.64
CA PHE A 112 10.17 -12.76 -3.20
C PHE A 112 10.16 -12.10 -1.82
N THR A 113 11.07 -12.51 -0.93
CA THR A 113 11.14 -11.95 0.43
C THR A 113 11.66 -10.51 0.45
N THR A 114 12.75 -10.19 -0.27
CA THR A 114 13.33 -8.84 -0.28
C THR A 114 14.03 -8.49 -1.59
N VAL A 115 13.74 -7.30 -2.12
CA VAL A 115 14.35 -6.75 -3.35
C VAL A 115 14.97 -5.36 -3.07
N HIS A 116 16.25 -5.19 -3.37
CA HIS A 116 16.98 -3.93 -3.23
C HIS A 116 17.22 -3.27 -4.59
N LEU A 117 16.86 -1.99 -4.73
CA LEU A 117 17.20 -1.15 -5.89
C LEU A 117 18.32 -0.18 -5.48
N SER A 118 19.55 -0.61 -5.75
CA SER A 118 20.79 0.08 -5.35
C SER A 118 21.39 0.93 -6.47
N GLU A 119 21.11 0.59 -7.74
CA GLU A 119 21.63 1.32 -8.91
C GLU A 119 20.72 2.47 -9.35
N ALA A 120 21.31 3.56 -9.85
CA ALA A 120 20.56 4.70 -10.36
C ALA A 120 19.79 4.31 -11.64
N GLN A 121 18.53 4.76 -11.74
CA GLN A 121 17.64 4.36 -12.84
C GLN A 121 17.35 2.84 -12.91
N ALA A 122 17.51 2.08 -11.82
CA ALA A 122 17.13 0.66 -11.80
C ALA A 122 15.64 0.47 -12.15
N ARG A 123 15.35 -0.49 -13.04
CA ARG A 123 13.98 -0.76 -13.55
C ARG A 123 13.55 -2.17 -13.20
N LEU A 124 12.59 -2.25 -12.30
CA LEU A 124 12.01 -3.50 -11.79
C LEU A 124 10.59 -3.67 -12.33
N HIS A 125 10.29 -4.83 -12.93
CA HIS A 125 8.94 -5.23 -13.27
C HIS A 125 8.54 -6.50 -12.51
N LEU A 126 7.60 -6.38 -11.57
CA LEU A 126 6.90 -7.53 -11.00
C LEU A 126 5.75 -7.91 -11.94
N ALA A 127 5.94 -8.99 -12.71
CA ALA A 127 5.01 -9.46 -13.73
C ALA A 127 3.85 -10.28 -13.14
N ALA A 128 4.10 -11.01 -12.06
CA ALA A 128 3.09 -11.76 -11.29
C ALA A 128 3.61 -12.05 -9.87
N GLY A 129 2.68 -12.31 -8.94
CA GLY A 129 3.02 -12.74 -7.58
C GLY A 129 3.28 -11.59 -6.60
N ILE A 130 4.13 -11.83 -5.61
CA ILE A 130 4.27 -10.99 -4.41
C ILE A 130 5.74 -10.61 -4.19
N ILE A 131 5.99 -9.38 -3.70
CA ILE A 131 7.25 -9.02 -3.04
C ILE A 131 6.94 -8.53 -1.62
N ASP A 132 7.55 -9.15 -0.60
CA ASP A 132 7.30 -8.75 0.79
C ASP A 132 7.98 -7.43 1.15
N LYS A 133 9.21 -7.19 0.71
CA LYS A 133 9.87 -5.89 0.90
C LYS A 133 10.66 -5.41 -0.31
N ILE A 134 10.40 -4.19 -0.74
CA ILE A 134 11.25 -3.43 -1.66
C ILE A 134 11.98 -2.33 -0.88
N LEU A 135 13.30 -2.26 -1.01
CA LEU A 135 14.12 -1.14 -0.57
C LEU A 135 14.67 -0.36 -1.77
N VAL A 136 14.40 0.94 -1.83
CA VAL A 136 14.90 1.81 -2.91
C VAL A 136 15.90 2.82 -2.34
N ALA A 137 17.18 2.63 -2.67
CA ALA A 137 18.28 3.46 -2.18
C ALA A 137 18.70 4.55 -3.18
N ALA A 138 18.53 4.30 -4.48
CA ALA A 138 19.01 5.18 -5.55
C ALA A 138 17.91 5.96 -6.28
N SER A 139 18.28 7.11 -6.84
CA SER A 139 17.33 8.07 -7.42
C SER A 139 16.86 7.71 -8.84
N GLY A 140 15.56 7.88 -9.08
CA GLY A 140 14.92 7.67 -10.37
C GLY A 140 14.74 6.20 -10.74
N CYS A 141 14.79 5.31 -9.75
CA CYS A 141 14.33 3.94 -9.93
C CYS A 141 12.86 3.91 -10.36
N GLN A 142 12.49 2.89 -11.12
CA GLN A 142 11.11 2.62 -11.54
C GLN A 142 10.70 1.22 -11.11
N VAL A 143 9.52 1.08 -10.50
CA VAL A 143 8.89 -0.22 -10.25
C VAL A 143 7.54 -0.29 -10.96
N ASN A 144 7.34 -1.36 -11.73
CA ASN A 144 6.11 -1.66 -12.46
C ASN A 144 5.46 -2.93 -11.89
N ALA A 145 4.32 -2.78 -11.22
CA ALA A 145 3.54 -3.91 -10.70
C ALA A 145 2.34 -4.23 -11.62
N ALA A 146 2.32 -5.44 -12.18
CA ALA A 146 1.20 -5.95 -12.97
C ALA A 146 -0.11 -6.00 -12.17
N ALA A 147 -1.25 -6.11 -12.85
CA ALA A 147 -2.58 -6.04 -12.21
C ALA A 147 -2.81 -7.12 -11.14
N ASP A 148 -2.28 -8.33 -11.35
CA ASP A 148 -2.37 -9.47 -10.42
C ASP A 148 -1.14 -9.59 -9.50
N ALA A 149 -0.31 -8.55 -9.41
CA ALA A 149 0.88 -8.50 -8.57
C ALA A 149 0.67 -7.62 -7.33
N ALA A 150 1.36 -7.96 -6.24
CA ALA A 150 1.27 -7.24 -4.96
C ALA A 150 2.63 -6.97 -4.30
N VAL A 151 2.71 -5.90 -3.52
CA VAL A 151 3.89 -5.58 -2.69
C VAL A 151 3.45 -5.28 -1.26
N THR A 152 3.96 -6.02 -0.29
CA THR A 152 3.59 -5.90 1.14
C THR A 152 4.17 -4.61 1.73
N ALA A 153 5.47 -4.35 1.54
CA ALA A 153 6.12 -3.11 1.95
C ALA A 153 7.07 -2.56 0.88
N LEU A 154 7.06 -1.25 0.66
CA LEU A 154 8.13 -0.52 -0.02
C LEU A 154 8.61 0.63 0.86
N GLU A 155 9.92 0.74 1.06
CA GLU A 155 10.55 1.90 1.68
C GLU A 155 11.54 2.54 0.69
N THR A 156 11.45 3.85 0.48
CA THR A 156 12.40 4.59 -0.38
C THR A 156 13.09 5.73 0.35
N THR A 157 14.42 5.79 0.21
CA THR A 157 15.29 6.91 0.61
C THR A 157 15.70 7.79 -0.57
N ALA A 158 15.11 7.58 -1.76
CA ALA A 158 15.35 8.40 -2.95
C ALA A 158 14.05 8.68 -3.76
N PRO A 159 14.06 9.64 -4.71
CA PRO A 159 12.94 9.88 -5.63
C PRO A 159 12.60 8.63 -6.47
N LEU A 160 11.32 8.22 -6.47
CA LEU A 160 10.84 6.94 -7.02
C LEU A 160 9.67 7.13 -7.99
N THR A 161 9.60 6.29 -9.02
CA THR A 161 8.44 6.16 -9.92
C THR A 161 7.77 4.79 -9.78
N LEU A 162 6.53 4.74 -9.30
CA LEU A 162 5.67 3.55 -9.30
C LEU A 162 4.66 3.61 -10.45
N VAL A 163 4.58 2.53 -11.22
CA VAL A 163 3.63 2.36 -12.34
C VAL A 163 2.96 0.99 -12.30
N GLY A 164 1.96 0.82 -13.18
CA GLY A 164 1.20 -0.42 -13.32
C GLY A 164 -0.18 -0.31 -12.68
N GLN A 165 -0.71 -1.45 -12.25
CA GLN A 165 -2.05 -1.57 -11.63
C GLN A 165 -2.07 -2.44 -10.37
N GLY A 166 -0.92 -3.02 -9.98
CA GLY A 166 -0.81 -3.89 -8.82
C GLY A 166 -1.11 -3.25 -7.47
N GLY A 167 -1.25 -4.12 -6.47
CA GLY A 167 -1.55 -3.77 -5.09
C GLY A 167 -0.30 -3.40 -4.28
N TRP A 168 -0.44 -2.43 -3.39
CA TRP A 168 0.61 -1.96 -2.49
C TRP A 168 0.03 -1.82 -1.09
N GLN A 169 0.47 -2.65 -0.12
CA GLN A 169 -0.07 -2.59 1.23
C GLN A 169 0.49 -1.38 2.00
N GLU A 170 1.81 -1.21 2.09
CA GLU A 170 2.41 0.04 2.57
C GLU A 170 3.57 0.56 1.69
N VAL A 171 3.48 1.84 1.31
CA VAL A 171 4.57 2.60 0.67
C VAL A 171 5.04 3.71 1.60
N VAL A 172 6.32 3.68 1.98
CA VAL A 172 6.97 4.66 2.86
C VAL A 172 7.91 5.55 2.06
N LEU A 173 7.58 6.84 1.98
CA LEU A 173 8.39 7.86 1.32
C LEU A 173 9.23 8.59 2.37
N ALA A 174 10.49 8.15 2.52
CA ALA A 174 11.48 8.73 3.43
C ALA A 174 12.50 9.62 2.70
N ALA A 175 12.13 10.17 1.54
CA ALA A 175 12.96 11.01 0.69
C ALA A 175 12.27 12.31 0.26
N ALA A 176 13.01 13.41 0.26
CA ALA A 176 12.61 14.68 -0.36
C ALA A 176 12.56 14.56 -1.90
N GLY A 177 11.94 15.55 -2.56
CA GLY A 177 11.86 15.61 -4.02
C GLY A 177 10.70 14.77 -4.62
N PRO A 178 10.70 14.59 -5.95
CA PRO A 178 9.52 14.14 -6.69
C PRO A 178 9.36 12.62 -6.77
N HIS A 179 8.25 12.13 -6.23
CA HIS A 179 7.75 10.77 -6.39
C HIS A 179 6.53 10.77 -7.33
N GLN A 180 6.49 9.81 -8.25
CA GLN A 180 5.37 9.63 -9.18
C GLN A 180 4.72 8.28 -8.93
N LEU A 181 3.43 8.23 -8.64
CA LEU A 181 2.75 7.03 -8.17
C LEU A 181 1.50 6.72 -9.00
N ALA A 182 1.39 5.48 -9.46
CA ALA A 182 0.16 4.88 -10.01
C ALA A 182 0.03 3.44 -9.51
N GLY A 183 -1.18 3.03 -9.11
CA GLY A 183 -1.44 1.71 -8.52
C GLY A 183 -2.62 1.71 -7.55
N ILE A 184 -2.80 0.61 -6.82
CA ILE A 184 -3.82 0.46 -5.77
C ILE A 184 -3.11 0.35 -4.42
N PHE A 185 -3.28 1.34 -3.55
CA PHE A 185 -2.54 1.47 -2.30
C PHE A 185 -3.48 1.33 -1.08
N GLU A 186 -3.18 0.44 -0.13
CA GLU A 186 -3.85 0.49 1.18
C GLU A 186 -3.33 1.67 2.00
N LYS A 187 -2.00 1.82 2.10
CA LYS A 187 -1.36 2.87 2.89
C LYS A 187 -0.18 3.52 2.15
N ILE A 188 -0.15 4.85 2.18
CA ILE A 188 1.05 5.65 1.83
C ILE A 188 1.44 6.48 3.07
N SER A 189 2.72 6.41 3.45
CA SER A 189 3.30 7.09 4.61
C SER A 189 4.43 8.02 4.17
N ILE A 190 4.22 9.33 4.24
CA ILE A 190 5.22 10.35 3.90
C ILE A 190 5.91 10.81 5.18
N LEU A 191 7.22 10.57 5.26
CA LEU A 191 8.04 10.83 6.45
C LEU A 191 9.03 11.99 6.26
N ALA A 192 9.48 12.26 5.04
CA ALA A 192 10.46 13.31 4.74
C ALA A 192 9.83 14.71 4.58
N GLN A 193 10.68 15.72 4.72
CA GLN A 193 10.37 17.11 4.37
C GLN A 193 10.62 17.34 2.88
N ASP A 194 10.03 18.41 2.32
CA ASP A 194 10.19 18.79 0.91
C ASP A 194 9.86 17.65 -0.09
N THR A 195 8.98 16.72 0.31
CA THR A 195 8.51 15.62 -0.53
C THR A 195 7.41 16.10 -1.48
N GLU A 196 7.63 15.93 -2.78
CA GLU A 196 6.61 16.13 -3.80
C GLU A 196 6.06 14.77 -4.22
N VAL A 197 4.74 14.58 -4.20
CA VAL A 197 4.08 13.33 -4.61
C VAL A 197 3.02 13.64 -5.65
N THR A 198 3.21 13.12 -6.87
CA THR A 198 2.16 13.10 -7.89
C THR A 198 1.53 11.71 -7.92
N LEU A 199 0.28 11.62 -7.47
CA LEU A 199 -0.59 10.48 -7.76
C LEU A 199 -1.22 10.72 -9.14
N SER A 200 -0.85 9.87 -10.10
CA SER A 200 -1.26 9.99 -11.51
C SER A 200 -2.56 9.25 -11.81
N SER A 201 -2.76 8.07 -11.20
CA SER A 201 -3.99 7.28 -11.30
C SER A 201 -4.11 6.29 -10.16
N GLY A 202 -5.33 5.80 -9.91
CA GLY A 202 -5.61 4.68 -9.01
C GLY A 202 -6.29 5.11 -7.71
N SER A 203 -6.06 4.35 -6.64
CA SER A 203 -6.73 4.54 -5.35
C SER A 203 -5.78 4.39 -4.17
N VAL A 204 -6.01 5.19 -3.12
CA VAL A 204 -5.28 5.14 -1.86
C VAL A 204 -6.27 5.06 -0.72
N ALA A 205 -6.34 3.94 0.01
CA ALA A 205 -7.29 3.82 1.12
C ALA A 205 -6.94 4.77 2.27
N LYS A 206 -5.64 4.89 2.62
CA LYS A 206 -5.14 5.85 3.60
C LYS A 206 -3.79 6.50 3.17
N LEU A 207 -3.76 7.83 3.06
CA LEU A 207 -2.55 8.62 2.81
C LEU A 207 -2.22 9.43 4.08
N VAL A 208 -1.03 9.25 4.63
CA VAL A 208 -0.54 9.94 5.84
C VAL A 208 0.66 10.81 5.51
N VAL A 209 0.59 12.09 5.86
CA VAL A 209 1.77 12.94 6.05
C VAL A 209 2.11 12.94 7.53
N ALA A 210 3.32 12.52 7.89
CA ALA A 210 3.81 12.49 9.26
C ALA A 210 3.93 13.90 9.85
N GLN A 211 4.04 14.02 11.18
CA GLN A 211 4.11 15.32 11.84
C GLN A 211 5.38 16.11 11.46
N ASP A 212 6.49 15.40 11.29
CA ASP A 212 7.80 16.00 10.99
C ASP A 212 8.02 16.22 9.48
N ALA A 213 7.09 15.76 8.63
CA ALA A 213 7.08 15.93 7.17
C ALA A 213 6.52 17.31 6.77
N ALA A 214 7.37 18.33 6.85
CA ALA A 214 7.07 19.71 6.49
C ALA A 214 7.12 19.96 4.96
N ASP A 215 6.37 20.98 4.52
CA ASP A 215 6.33 21.51 3.16
C ASP A 215 6.06 20.49 2.02
N VAL A 216 5.34 19.42 2.35
CA VAL A 216 4.94 18.36 1.42
C VAL A 216 3.96 18.89 0.36
N SER A 217 4.17 18.50 -0.90
CA SER A 217 3.30 18.85 -2.04
C SER A 217 2.62 17.59 -2.59
N LEU A 218 1.29 17.51 -2.52
CA LEU A 218 0.49 16.38 -3.01
C LEU A 218 -0.33 16.79 -4.23
N ASN A 219 -0.02 16.23 -5.39
CA ASN A 219 -0.77 16.44 -6.63
C ASN A 219 -1.64 15.20 -6.93
N LEU A 220 -2.96 15.34 -6.80
CA LEU A 220 -3.93 14.28 -7.03
C LEU A 220 -4.57 14.46 -8.40
N GLN A 221 -4.13 13.70 -9.41
CA GLN A 221 -4.67 13.81 -10.76
C GLN A 221 -6.10 13.27 -10.87
N LYS A 222 -6.80 13.65 -11.95
CA LYS A 222 -8.23 13.38 -12.21
C LYS A 222 -8.72 11.96 -11.94
N ASN A 223 -7.85 10.97 -12.17
CA ASN A 223 -8.16 9.54 -12.06
C ASN A 223 -7.72 8.93 -10.72
N CYS A 224 -7.52 9.76 -9.68
CA CYS A 224 -7.11 9.34 -8.33
C CYS A 224 -8.26 9.44 -7.32
N GLN A 225 -8.32 8.48 -6.40
CA GLN A 225 -9.24 8.48 -5.26
C GLN A 225 -8.48 8.27 -3.95
N VAL A 226 -8.64 9.15 -2.97
CA VAL A 226 -8.07 9.01 -1.62
C VAL A 226 -9.19 8.84 -0.60
N GLY A 227 -9.23 7.69 0.07
CA GLY A 227 -10.24 7.37 1.08
C GLY A 227 -10.08 8.25 2.33
N GLN A 228 -8.94 8.13 3.01
CA GLN A 228 -8.61 8.88 4.21
C GLN A 228 -7.26 9.59 4.07
N LEU A 229 -7.28 10.91 3.99
CA LEU A 229 -6.09 11.76 3.96
C LEU A 229 -5.82 12.32 5.38
N GLU A 230 -4.64 12.07 5.94
CA GLU A 230 -4.21 12.55 7.26
C GLU A 230 -3.01 13.49 7.14
N LEU A 231 -3.23 14.77 7.43
CA LEU A 231 -2.25 15.83 7.27
C LEU A 231 -1.75 16.31 8.64
N ASN A 232 -0.71 15.64 9.15
CA ASN A 232 -0.07 15.98 10.43
C ASN A 232 1.11 16.95 10.24
N GLY A 233 1.76 16.90 9.07
CA GLY A 233 2.73 17.89 8.61
C GLY A 233 2.10 18.99 7.73
N LYS A 234 2.86 20.06 7.50
CA LYS A 234 2.44 21.19 6.65
C LYS A 234 2.40 20.73 5.20
N THR A 235 1.21 20.73 4.60
CA THR A 235 0.97 20.11 3.28
C THR A 235 0.17 21.01 2.35
N LYS A 236 0.60 21.11 1.09
CA LYS A 236 -0.19 21.65 -0.03
C LYS A 236 -0.76 20.50 -0.86
N VAL A 237 -2.07 20.48 -1.08
CA VAL A 237 -2.76 19.48 -1.90
C VAL A 237 -3.38 20.17 -3.12
N THR A 238 -3.19 19.62 -4.32
CA THR A 238 -3.67 20.18 -5.58
C THR A 238 -4.27 19.11 -6.49
N GLY A 239 -4.95 19.54 -7.56
CA GLY A 239 -5.42 18.67 -8.64
C GLY A 239 -6.92 18.38 -8.61
N SER A 240 -7.33 17.34 -9.33
CA SER A 240 -8.73 17.04 -9.67
C SER A 240 -9.20 15.66 -9.22
N GLY A 241 -8.34 14.91 -8.53
CA GLY A 241 -8.69 13.66 -7.83
C GLY A 241 -9.69 13.86 -6.70
N ILE A 242 -10.29 12.77 -6.24
CA ILE A 242 -11.35 12.75 -5.22
C ILE A 242 -10.75 12.45 -3.84
N ILE A 243 -11.15 13.18 -2.81
CA ILE A 243 -10.82 12.89 -1.41
C ILE A 243 -12.12 12.62 -0.65
N ALA A 244 -12.31 11.43 -0.07
CA ALA A 244 -13.53 11.09 0.66
C ALA A 244 -13.54 11.71 2.07
N GLN A 245 -12.48 11.54 2.85
CA GLN A 245 -12.27 12.24 4.13
C GLN A 245 -10.86 12.82 4.24
N ALA A 246 -10.76 14.08 4.65
CA ALA A 246 -9.52 14.75 5.03
C ALA A 246 -9.51 15.10 6.52
N ASN A 247 -8.49 14.63 7.25
CA ASN A 247 -8.20 14.95 8.64
C ASN A 247 -7.02 15.93 8.67
N ILE A 248 -7.25 17.14 9.19
CA ILE A 248 -6.27 18.24 9.16
C ILE A 248 -5.79 18.52 10.58
N ASN A 249 -4.57 18.09 10.86
CA ASN A 249 -3.92 18.12 12.18
C ASN A 249 -2.77 19.15 12.23
N CYS A 250 -2.24 19.58 11.08
CA CYS A 250 -1.26 20.67 10.98
C CYS A 250 -1.89 22.02 10.60
N ALA A 251 -1.31 23.12 11.10
CA ALA A 251 -1.65 24.46 10.66
C ALA A 251 -0.93 24.83 9.35
N GLY A 252 -1.54 25.72 8.54
CA GLY A 252 -0.96 26.12 7.25
C GLY A 252 -1.12 25.08 6.14
N VAL A 253 -1.94 24.05 6.36
CA VAL A 253 -2.38 23.13 5.31
C VAL A 253 -3.25 23.86 4.28
N VAL A 254 -3.00 23.61 3.00
CA VAL A 254 -3.70 24.21 1.86
C VAL A 254 -4.21 23.11 0.94
N ILE A 255 -5.53 22.91 0.89
CA ILE A 255 -6.19 22.01 -0.08
C ILE A 255 -6.77 22.87 -1.21
N ALA A 256 -6.06 22.95 -2.32
CA ALA A 256 -6.42 23.68 -3.54
C ALA A 256 -6.77 22.70 -4.68
N THR A 257 -7.71 21.80 -4.41
CA THR A 257 -8.27 20.84 -5.37
C THR A 257 -9.52 21.41 -6.08
N GLU A 258 -9.81 20.93 -7.30
CA GLU A 258 -11.02 21.32 -8.06
C GLU A 258 -12.32 20.97 -7.34
N LYS A 259 -12.29 19.93 -6.49
CA LYS A 259 -13.40 19.50 -5.64
C LYS A 259 -12.96 19.48 -4.19
N SER A 260 -13.80 20.01 -3.30
CA SER A 260 -13.60 19.88 -1.85
C SER A 260 -13.68 18.42 -1.41
N PRO A 261 -12.97 18.00 -0.36
CA PRO A 261 -13.14 16.68 0.23
C PRO A 261 -14.60 16.43 0.67
N GLY A 262 -15.08 15.19 0.51
CA GLY A 262 -16.45 14.81 0.91
C GLY A 262 -16.73 15.03 2.41
N LYS A 263 -15.68 15.02 3.23
CA LYS A 263 -15.70 15.39 4.64
C LYS A 263 -14.34 15.96 5.06
N ALA A 264 -14.32 17.19 5.56
CA ALA A 264 -13.14 17.78 6.21
C ALA A 264 -13.30 17.74 7.74
N VAL A 265 -12.25 17.34 8.46
CA VAL A 265 -12.20 17.30 9.93
C VAL A 265 -10.96 18.06 10.40
N LEU A 266 -11.15 19.23 11.00
CA LEU A 266 -10.07 19.99 11.63
C LEU A 266 -9.92 19.59 13.11
N SER A 267 -8.67 19.43 13.53
CA SER A 267 -8.28 19.38 14.94
C SER A 267 -8.55 20.72 15.67
N LYS A 268 -8.54 20.73 17.02
CA LYS A 268 -8.84 21.93 17.80
C LYS A 268 -7.74 23.00 17.60
N GLY A 269 -8.16 24.23 17.28
CA GLY A 269 -7.27 25.41 17.19
C GLY A 269 -6.47 25.57 15.89
N VAL A 270 -6.45 24.55 15.02
CA VAL A 270 -5.81 24.60 13.69
C VAL A 270 -6.64 25.42 12.70
N THR A 271 -5.94 26.08 11.76
CA THR A 271 -6.51 26.74 10.58
C THR A 271 -5.95 26.11 9.31
N ALA A 272 -6.80 26.01 8.27
CA ALA A 272 -6.45 25.47 6.97
C ALA A 272 -7.27 26.11 5.86
N LEU A 273 -6.67 26.25 4.67
CA LEU A 273 -7.37 26.72 3.47
C LEU A 273 -7.92 25.50 2.71
N VAL A 274 -9.21 25.48 2.38
CA VAL A 274 -9.83 24.45 1.56
C VAL A 274 -10.62 25.11 0.43
N CYS A 275 -10.24 24.83 -0.81
CA CYS A 275 -10.79 25.38 -2.05
C CYS A 275 -10.94 26.91 -2.03
N GLY A 276 -9.94 27.61 -1.48
CA GLY A 276 -9.92 29.07 -1.35
C GLY A 276 -10.68 29.64 -0.15
N THR A 277 -11.37 28.80 0.63
CA THR A 277 -12.01 29.22 1.89
C THR A 277 -11.11 28.90 3.08
N GLU A 278 -10.90 29.85 4.00
CA GLU A 278 -10.32 29.52 5.30
C GLU A 278 -11.38 28.80 6.14
N LEU A 279 -11.11 27.56 6.53
CA LEU A 279 -11.94 26.88 7.52
C LEU A 279 -11.58 27.45 8.90
N PRO A 280 -12.53 28.08 9.60
CA PRO A 280 -12.24 28.74 10.87
C PRO A 280 -11.83 27.71 11.92
N LYS A 281 -11.07 28.17 12.92
CA LYS A 281 -10.71 27.37 14.09
C LYS A 281 -11.96 26.75 14.68
N LYS A 282 -11.88 25.46 15.04
CA LYS A 282 -12.94 24.77 15.77
C LYS A 282 -12.95 25.21 17.24
N GLU A 283 -13.43 26.43 17.47
CA GLU A 283 -13.64 27.02 18.79
C GLU A 283 -14.86 26.40 19.48
N GLU A 284 -14.85 26.42 20.81
CA GLU A 284 -16.03 26.02 21.59
C GLU A 284 -17.01 27.20 21.70
N PRO A 285 -18.33 26.96 21.67
CA PRO A 285 -19.31 28.03 21.86
C PRO A 285 -19.10 28.65 23.25
N VAL A 286 -18.79 29.95 23.28
CA VAL A 286 -18.51 30.70 24.51
C VAL A 286 -19.71 30.59 25.45
N LYS A 287 -19.54 29.86 26.56
CA LYS A 287 -20.61 29.49 27.51
C LYS A 287 -21.03 30.66 28.44
N THR A 288 -21.39 31.80 27.85
CA THR A 288 -22.00 32.95 28.54
C THR A 288 -23.35 32.55 29.12
N ALA A 289 -23.46 32.49 30.45
CA ALA A 289 -24.73 32.23 31.13
C ALA A 289 -25.57 33.53 31.22
N ALA A 290 -26.88 33.39 31.20
CA ALA A 290 -27.83 34.49 31.39
C ALA A 290 -28.78 34.18 32.55
N GLU A 291 -29.03 35.19 33.39
CA GLU A 291 -29.95 35.15 34.54
C GLU A 291 -30.74 36.48 34.57
N ARG A 292 -31.96 36.51 35.11
CA ARG A 292 -32.95 37.56 34.79
C ARG A 292 -34.07 37.70 35.83
N PRO A 293 -34.79 38.85 35.84
CA PRO A 293 -34.46 40.20 36.36
C PRO A 293 -35.21 40.45 37.72
N LYS A 294 -35.36 41.61 38.37
CA LYS A 294 -35.27 43.09 38.16
C LYS A 294 -34.83 43.70 39.54
N THR A 295 -34.66 45.00 39.90
CA THR A 295 -34.34 46.38 39.38
C THR A 295 -34.19 47.28 40.65
N PRO A 296 -33.68 48.54 40.63
CA PRO A 296 -33.28 49.38 39.50
C PRO A 296 -31.84 49.98 39.53
N SER A 297 -31.42 50.46 38.35
CA SER A 297 -30.48 51.60 38.12
C SER A 297 -29.08 51.65 38.78
N LYS A 298 -28.13 50.81 38.35
CA LYS A 298 -27.02 51.14 37.40
C LYS A 298 -26.18 49.87 37.07
N PRO A 299 -25.42 49.80 35.95
CA PRO A 299 -25.18 48.51 35.29
C PRO A 299 -23.82 47.80 35.51
N SER A 300 -23.90 46.46 35.60
CA SER A 300 -22.96 45.42 35.11
C SER A 300 -21.65 45.09 35.87
N THR A 301 -21.54 43.84 36.38
CA THR A 301 -20.37 42.91 36.36
C THR A 301 -20.74 41.56 37.05
N SER A 302 -19.88 40.52 37.02
CA SER A 302 -20.28 39.09 37.17
C SER A 302 -19.56 38.25 38.27
N LYS A 303 -20.10 37.05 38.57
CA LYS A 303 -19.56 36.02 39.51
C LYS A 303 -19.83 34.57 38.97
N PRO A 304 -19.47 33.44 39.63
CA PRO A 304 -18.89 32.26 38.95
C PRO A 304 -19.83 31.04 38.78
N LYS A 305 -19.33 30.00 38.06
CA LYS A 305 -20.10 28.84 37.55
C LYS A 305 -19.72 27.50 38.24
N PRO A 306 -20.62 26.49 38.34
CA PRO A 306 -20.34 25.22 39.01
C PRO A 306 -19.41 24.24 38.25
N LYS A 307 -18.91 23.23 38.96
CA LYS A 307 -18.07 22.13 38.43
C LYS A 307 -18.88 21.15 37.54
N PRO A 308 -18.33 20.63 36.43
CA PRO A 308 -18.98 19.60 35.61
C PRO A 308 -18.89 18.18 36.21
N GLN A 309 -19.86 17.34 35.87
CA GLN A 309 -19.87 15.88 36.06
C GLN A 309 -19.71 15.19 34.69
N PRO A 310 -19.12 13.97 34.58
CA PRO A 310 -18.89 13.33 33.28
C PRO A 310 -20.18 12.82 32.61
N GLU A 311 -20.25 12.91 31.27
CA GLU A 311 -21.31 12.33 30.45
C GLU A 311 -20.98 10.88 30.04
N PRO A 312 -21.98 9.99 29.84
CA PRO A 312 -21.75 8.58 29.54
C PRO A 312 -21.44 8.31 28.05
N LYS A 313 -20.61 7.30 27.77
CA LYS A 313 -20.42 6.76 26.41
C LYS A 313 -21.69 6.03 25.94
N PRO A 314 -22.10 6.14 24.66
CA PRO A 314 -23.17 5.32 24.11
C PRO A 314 -22.71 3.85 24.01
N THR A 315 -23.51 2.93 24.55
CA THR A 315 -23.29 1.48 24.46
C THR A 315 -24.09 0.91 23.29
N HIS A 316 -23.43 0.61 22.18
CA HIS A 316 -24.02 -0.16 21.08
C HIS A 316 -24.32 -1.60 21.52
N LYS A 317 -25.39 -2.19 20.97
CA LYS A 317 -25.68 -3.62 21.15
C LYS A 317 -24.78 -4.47 20.25
N PRO A 318 -24.47 -5.73 20.59
CA PRO A 318 -23.70 -6.62 19.71
C PRO A 318 -24.31 -6.77 18.30
N THR A 319 -25.64 -6.77 18.21
CA THR A 319 -26.43 -6.85 16.97
C THR A 319 -26.46 -5.55 16.16
N ASP A 320 -25.98 -4.42 16.70
CA ASP A 320 -25.98 -3.15 15.95
C ASP A 320 -25.00 -3.25 14.78
N VAL A 321 -25.43 -2.81 13.60
CA VAL A 321 -24.57 -2.78 12.40
C VAL A 321 -23.51 -1.69 12.58
N LYS A 322 -22.25 -2.11 12.76
CA LYS A 322 -21.06 -1.27 12.88
C LYS A 322 -20.66 -0.68 11.53
N ARG A 323 -20.58 -1.50 10.49
CA ARG A 323 -20.20 -1.10 9.13
C ARG A 323 -21.15 -1.75 8.12
N TYR A 324 -21.48 -1.00 7.07
CA TYR A 324 -22.23 -1.47 5.91
C TYR A 324 -21.51 -0.93 4.67
N VAL A 325 -21.15 -1.81 3.75
CA VAL A 325 -20.42 -1.48 2.51
C VAL A 325 -21.12 -2.14 1.33
N ILE A 326 -21.19 -1.42 0.22
CA ILE A 326 -21.50 -1.95 -1.10
C ILE A 326 -20.18 -1.96 -1.86
N GLY A 327 -19.82 -3.08 -2.48
CA GLY A 327 -18.60 -3.25 -3.26
C GLY A 327 -18.89 -3.11 -4.76
N ASP A 328 -18.06 -2.34 -5.44
CA ASP A 328 -18.24 -1.93 -6.86
C ASP A 328 -18.10 -3.09 -7.86
N LYS A 329 -17.72 -4.28 -7.40
CA LYS A 329 -17.53 -5.48 -8.23
C LYS A 329 -18.88 -6.16 -8.48
N VAL A 330 -19.51 -5.79 -9.60
CA VAL A 330 -20.71 -6.46 -10.15
C VAL A 330 -20.31 -7.85 -10.66
N LEU A 331 -20.48 -8.87 -9.82
CA LEU A 331 -20.22 -10.27 -10.16
C LEU A 331 -21.38 -10.90 -10.95
N VAL A 332 -22.60 -10.39 -10.77
CA VAL A 332 -23.82 -10.79 -11.47
C VAL A 332 -24.57 -9.50 -11.86
N PRO A 333 -24.93 -9.29 -13.13
CA PRO A 333 -25.66 -8.08 -13.55
C PRO A 333 -27.00 -7.92 -12.81
N GLY A 334 -27.18 -6.79 -12.12
CA GLY A 334 -28.36 -6.49 -11.29
C GLY A 334 -28.17 -6.78 -9.79
N GLU A 335 -27.10 -7.48 -9.40
CA GLU A 335 -26.71 -7.68 -8.01
C GLU A 335 -25.45 -6.87 -7.65
N LEU A 336 -25.41 -6.37 -6.41
CA LEU A 336 -24.25 -5.71 -5.83
C LEU A 336 -23.70 -6.55 -4.69
N THR A 337 -22.38 -6.59 -4.54
CA THR A 337 -21.73 -7.27 -3.41
C THR A 337 -21.92 -6.43 -2.15
N VAL A 338 -22.60 -6.95 -1.14
CA VAL A 338 -22.82 -6.29 0.15
C VAL A 338 -21.93 -6.90 1.22
N THR A 339 -21.38 -6.06 2.10
CA THR A 339 -20.62 -6.46 3.29
C THR A 339 -21.14 -5.77 4.54
N VAL A 340 -21.36 -6.54 5.62
CA VAL A 340 -21.93 -6.09 6.89
C VAL A 340 -21.04 -6.51 8.07
N GLU A 341 -20.67 -5.56 8.91
CA GLU A 341 -19.93 -5.77 10.16
C GLU A 341 -20.82 -5.40 11.35
N LEU A 342 -20.80 -6.22 12.41
CA LEU A 342 -21.57 -5.98 13.64
C LEU A 342 -20.67 -5.39 14.75
N TYR A 343 -21.27 -4.84 15.81
CA TYR A 343 -20.53 -4.44 17.01
C TYR A 343 -20.17 -5.62 17.94
N ALA A 344 -20.63 -6.84 17.64
CA ALA A 344 -20.22 -8.06 18.32
C ALA A 344 -18.71 -8.35 18.17
N ALA A 345 -18.03 -8.66 19.29
CA ALA A 345 -16.61 -9.04 19.27
C ALA A 345 -16.36 -10.42 18.64
N ASP A 346 -17.37 -11.29 18.70
CA ASP A 346 -17.49 -12.50 17.91
C ASP A 346 -18.87 -12.49 17.21
N PRO A 347 -18.93 -12.18 15.90
CA PRO A 347 -20.18 -12.20 15.15
C PRO A 347 -20.63 -13.60 14.71
N SER A 348 -19.83 -14.65 14.87
CA SER A 348 -19.99 -15.94 14.17
C SER A 348 -21.32 -16.66 14.42
N GLY A 349 -21.96 -16.42 15.58
CA GLY A 349 -23.26 -17.01 15.93
C GLY A 349 -24.49 -16.32 15.34
N TYR A 350 -24.35 -15.12 14.75
CA TYR A 350 -25.48 -14.36 14.22
C TYR A 350 -25.83 -14.75 12.78
N THR A 351 -27.11 -14.67 12.43
CA THR A 351 -27.56 -14.62 11.03
C THR A 351 -27.76 -13.18 10.60
N VAL A 352 -27.06 -12.76 9.54
CA VAL A 352 -27.30 -11.46 8.88
C VAL A 352 -27.97 -11.68 7.54
N GLU A 353 -29.07 -10.97 7.32
CA GLU A 353 -29.79 -10.90 6.05
C GLU A 353 -29.81 -9.46 5.54
N VAL A 354 -29.74 -9.27 4.22
CA VAL A 354 -29.96 -7.97 3.57
C VAL A 354 -30.97 -8.15 2.45
N GLY A 355 -32.11 -7.47 2.55
CA GLY A 355 -33.16 -7.59 1.54
C GLY A 355 -33.83 -8.97 1.46
N GLY A 356 -33.66 -9.81 2.48
CA GLY A 356 -34.07 -11.22 2.49
C GLY A 356 -33.00 -12.21 2.01
N VAL A 357 -31.84 -11.74 1.52
CA VAL A 357 -30.71 -12.60 1.19
C VAL A 357 -29.83 -12.83 2.42
N LYS A 358 -29.68 -14.08 2.85
CA LYS A 358 -28.79 -14.47 3.95
C LYS A 358 -27.32 -14.42 3.52
N LEU A 359 -26.54 -13.60 4.20
CA LEU A 359 -25.12 -13.39 3.89
C LEU A 359 -24.25 -14.51 4.49
N LYS A 360 -23.11 -14.79 3.85
CA LYS A 360 -22.08 -15.73 4.32
C LYS A 360 -21.17 -15.04 5.33
N TYR A 361 -20.85 -15.71 6.43
CA TYR A 361 -19.88 -15.20 7.41
C TYR A 361 -18.44 -15.48 6.95
N ASN A 362 -17.56 -14.47 7.06
CA ASN A 362 -16.13 -14.60 6.89
C ASN A 362 -15.46 -14.59 8.28
N ALA A 363 -14.89 -15.72 8.70
CA ALA A 363 -14.28 -15.87 10.02
C ALA A 363 -12.94 -15.12 10.17
N GLN A 364 -12.16 -15.01 9.09
CA GLN A 364 -10.85 -14.34 9.09
C GLN A 364 -10.99 -12.83 9.33
N TYR A 365 -11.96 -12.19 8.66
CA TYR A 365 -12.18 -10.73 8.71
C TYR A 365 -13.41 -10.31 9.53
N LYS A 366 -14.10 -11.27 10.17
CA LYS A 366 -15.26 -11.07 11.06
C LYS A 366 -16.42 -10.23 10.48
N PHE A 367 -16.67 -10.33 9.18
CA PHE A 367 -17.81 -9.69 8.52
C PHE A 367 -18.70 -10.70 7.78
N PHE A 368 -19.92 -10.30 7.47
CA PHE A 368 -20.85 -11.03 6.60
C PHE A 368 -20.81 -10.44 5.19
N PHE A 369 -20.89 -11.27 4.16
CA PHE A 369 -20.86 -10.83 2.75
C PHE A 369 -21.74 -11.68 1.83
N GLY A 370 -22.16 -11.10 0.71
CA GLY A 370 -22.91 -11.80 -0.34
C GLY A 370 -23.46 -10.84 -1.40
N SER A 371 -23.88 -11.38 -2.54
CA SER A 371 -24.60 -10.62 -3.57
C SER A 371 -26.05 -10.35 -3.14
N VAL A 372 -26.57 -9.16 -3.45
CA VAL A 372 -27.95 -8.75 -3.16
C VAL A 372 -28.44 -7.90 -4.33
N GLU A 373 -29.71 -7.99 -4.74
CA GLU A 373 -30.30 -7.11 -5.75
C GLU A 373 -30.03 -5.62 -5.43
N GLU A 374 -29.63 -4.84 -6.43
CA GLU A 374 -29.26 -3.42 -6.29
C GLU A 374 -30.31 -2.59 -5.53
N ASN A 375 -31.60 -2.81 -5.81
CA ASN A 375 -32.72 -2.10 -5.16
C ASN A 375 -32.86 -2.44 -3.66
N ALA A 376 -32.38 -3.61 -3.24
CA ALA A 376 -32.48 -4.13 -1.88
C ALA A 376 -31.18 -3.95 -1.07
N ALA A 377 -30.05 -3.72 -1.74
CA ALA A 377 -28.69 -3.58 -1.21
C ALA A 377 -28.45 -2.28 -0.38
N ARG A 378 -29.32 -1.95 0.57
CA ARG A 378 -29.26 -0.74 1.41
C ARG A 378 -29.27 -1.06 2.92
N ARG A 379 -28.52 -0.29 3.73
CA ARG A 379 -28.38 -0.49 5.19
C ARG A 379 -29.70 -0.57 5.96
N GLY A 380 -30.76 0.07 5.47
CA GLY A 380 -32.13 -0.01 6.02
C GLY A 380 -32.90 -1.30 5.70
N GLN A 381 -32.24 -2.32 5.15
CA GLN A 381 -32.78 -3.67 4.89
C GLN A 381 -31.94 -4.77 5.57
N VAL A 382 -31.02 -4.39 6.47
CA VAL A 382 -30.21 -5.34 7.24
C VAL A 382 -31.01 -5.85 8.44
N ASN A 383 -31.26 -7.15 8.46
CA ASN A 383 -31.80 -7.86 9.63
C ASN A 383 -30.69 -8.70 10.28
N VAL A 384 -30.73 -8.80 11.62
CA VAL A 384 -29.77 -9.56 12.42
C VAL A 384 -30.55 -10.39 13.43
N TYR A 385 -30.30 -11.70 13.47
CA TYR A 385 -30.95 -12.67 14.35
C TYR A 385 -29.90 -13.47 15.11
#